data_AF-A0A966QBU2-F1
#
_entry.id   AF-A0A966QBU2-F1
#
_cell.length_a   1.000
_cell.length_b   1.000
_cell.length_c   1.000
_cell.angle_alpha   90.00
_cell.angle_beta   90.00
_cell.angle_gamma   90.00
#
_symmetry.space_group_name_H-M   'P 1'
#
loop_
_entity.id
_entity.type
_entity.pdbx_description
1 polymer ?
#
loop_
_entity_poly.entity_id
_entity_poly.type
_entity_poly.pdbx_seq_one_letter_code
_entity_poly.pdbx_strand_id
1 'polypeptide(L)'
;MTRPTPAFLRWLPCLLLFQASLWAGPVAQTPQVTVDLLAEPKSVEPGKPMTLGLRFRPVPGWHIYWENPGDSGLPPSVTWKL
;
A
#
# COMPACT_ATOMS: atom_id res chain seq x y z
N MET A 1 -25.00 -56.03 2.65
CA MET A 1 -25.51 -54.89 3.45
C MET A 1 -24.43 -53.81 3.44
N THR A 2 -24.38 -53.00 2.39
CA THR A 2 -23.33 -51.98 2.17
C THR A 2 -24.03 -50.63 1.99
N ARG A 3 -23.95 -49.76 3.01
CA ARG A 3 -24.47 -48.38 2.89
C ARG A 3 -23.42 -47.52 2.18
N PRO A 4 -23.77 -46.81 1.10
CA PRO A 4 -22.88 -45.80 0.52
C PRO A 4 -22.94 -44.54 1.39
N THR A 5 -21.80 -44.09 1.91
CA THR A 5 -21.69 -42.77 2.54
C THR A 5 -21.70 -41.68 1.45
N PRO A 6 -22.47 -40.59 1.61
CA PRO A 6 -22.56 -39.54 0.59
C PRO A 6 -21.30 -38.66 0.61
N ALA A 7 -20.61 -38.62 -0.53
CA ALA A 7 -19.40 -37.83 -0.78
C ALA A 7 -19.66 -36.31 -0.92
N PHE A 8 -20.68 -35.77 -0.26
CA PHE A 8 -21.08 -34.36 -0.37
C PHE A 8 -20.47 -33.43 0.70
N LEU A 9 -19.64 -33.97 1.60
CA LEU A 9 -19.03 -33.20 2.68
C LEU A 9 -17.49 -33.14 2.58
N ARG A 10 -16.97 -32.83 1.38
CA ARG A 10 -15.51 -32.72 1.16
C ARG A 10 -15.06 -31.45 0.43
N TRP A 11 -15.97 -30.50 0.24
CA TRP A 11 -15.69 -29.27 -0.51
C TRP A 11 -15.81 -27.98 0.32
N LEU A 12 -15.96 -28.09 1.65
CA LEU A 12 -16.18 -26.93 2.54
C LEU A 12 -14.97 -26.34 3.29
N PRO A 13 -13.68 -26.65 3.01
CA PRO A 13 -12.59 -25.85 3.58
C PRO A 13 -11.77 -25.08 2.55
N CYS A 14 -12.25 -24.89 1.30
CA CYS A 14 -11.50 -24.13 0.29
C CYS A 14 -11.92 -22.66 0.15
N LEU A 15 -13.05 -22.24 0.75
CA LEU A 15 -13.61 -20.90 0.53
C LEU A 15 -13.18 -19.83 1.57
N LEU A 16 -12.37 -20.18 2.58
CA LEU A 16 -12.06 -19.28 3.70
C LEU A 16 -10.61 -18.80 3.78
N LEU A 17 -9.73 -19.18 2.85
CA LEU A 17 -8.31 -18.81 2.90
C LEU A 17 -7.88 -17.74 1.90
N PHE A 18 -8.79 -17.13 1.14
CA PHE A 18 -8.46 -16.07 0.18
C PHE A 18 -8.93 -14.69 0.63
N GLN A 19 -8.82 -14.39 1.92
CA GLN A 19 -8.78 -13.00 2.37
C GLN A 19 -7.32 -12.58 2.51
N ALA A 20 -6.66 -12.41 1.37
CA ALA A 20 -5.44 -11.63 1.35
C ALA A 20 -5.84 -10.18 1.64
N SER A 21 -5.64 -9.75 2.88
CA SER A 21 -5.76 -8.34 3.26
C SER A 21 -4.77 -7.54 2.41
N LEU A 22 -5.25 -6.97 1.30
CA LEU A 22 -4.56 -5.91 0.56
C LEU A 22 -4.70 -4.62 1.37
N TRP A 23 -4.09 -4.58 2.55
CA TRP A 23 -3.97 -3.36 3.32
C TRP A 23 -2.75 -2.59 2.82
N ALA A 24 -3.01 -1.63 1.93
CA ALA A 24 -2.04 -0.61 1.58
C ALA A 24 -1.92 0.36 2.76
N GLY A 25 -0.95 0.10 3.64
CA GLY A 25 -0.57 1.01 4.73
C GLY A 25 0.27 2.18 4.23
N PRO A 26 0.47 3.22 5.06
CA PRO A 26 1.39 4.31 4.74
C PRO A 26 2.81 3.77 4.53
N VAL A 27 3.54 4.37 3.60
CA VAL A 27 4.94 3.99 3.30
C VAL A 27 5.91 4.56 4.34
N ALA A 28 5.51 5.62 5.04
CA ALA A 28 6.23 6.13 6.20
C ALA A 28 5.25 6.78 7.18
N GLN A 29 5.52 6.66 8.48
CA GLN A 29 4.69 7.26 9.51
C GLN A 29 5.56 7.72 10.69
N THR A 30 5.38 8.98 11.08
CA THR A 30 5.88 9.57 12.32
C THR A 30 4.69 10.13 13.12
N PRO A 31 4.87 10.55 14.38
CA PRO A 31 3.81 11.23 15.13
C PRO A 31 3.28 12.51 14.44
N GLN A 32 4.11 13.15 13.61
CA GLN A 32 3.81 14.43 12.98
C GLN A 32 3.28 14.31 11.56
N VAL A 33 3.73 13.30 10.80
CA VAL A 33 3.42 13.18 9.37
C VAL A 33 3.20 11.72 9.01
N THR A 34 2.14 11.46 8.26
CA THR A 34 1.91 10.18 7.58
C THR A 34 2.11 10.36 6.07
N VAL A 35 2.79 9.42 5.42
CA VAL A 35 3.09 9.46 3.98
C VAL A 35 2.50 8.23 3.31
N ASP A 36 1.65 8.45 2.30
CA ASP A 36 1.08 7.38 1.47
C ASP A 36 1.73 7.41 0.08
N LEU A 37 1.95 6.23 -0.51
CA LEU A 37 2.32 6.10 -1.93
C LEU A 37 1.06 5.90 -2.75
N LEU A 38 0.88 6.75 -3.76
CA LEU A 38 -0.19 6.70 -4.74
C LEU A 38 0.37 6.24 -6.09
N ALA A 39 -0.44 5.52 -6.85
CA ALA A 39 -0.07 4.97 -8.13
C ALA A 39 -1.17 5.24 -9.17
N GLU A 40 -0.76 5.66 -10.36
CA GLU A 40 -1.61 5.82 -11.52
C GLU A 40 -0.90 5.25 -12.78
N PRO A 41 -1.43 4.19 -13.42
CA PRO A 41 -2.62 3.42 -13.03
C PRO A 41 -2.40 2.57 -11.75
N LYS A 42 -3.51 2.10 -11.14
CA LYS A 42 -3.47 1.27 -9.91
C LYS A 42 -2.87 -0.13 -10.12
N SER A 43 -2.64 -0.54 -11.37
CA SER A 43 -2.03 -1.81 -11.74
C SER A 43 -0.75 -1.57 -12.53
N VAL A 44 0.27 -2.37 -12.28
CA VAL A 44 1.53 -2.31 -13.03
C VAL A 44 1.40 -3.10 -14.33
N GLU A 45 1.85 -2.50 -15.43
CA GLU A 45 1.91 -3.15 -16.74
C GLU A 45 3.38 -3.27 -17.21
N PRO A 46 3.85 -4.47 -17.60
CA PRO A 46 5.22 -4.65 -18.06
C PRO A 46 5.58 -3.73 -19.23
N GLY A 47 6.74 -3.08 -19.13
CA GLY A 47 7.26 -2.20 -20.18
C GLY A 47 6.52 -0.86 -20.35
N LYS A 48 5.51 -0.57 -19.52
CA LYS A 48 4.82 0.72 -19.55
C LYS A 48 5.25 1.60 -18.37
N PRO A 49 5.52 2.90 -18.60
CA PRO A 49 5.75 3.83 -17.49
C PRO A 49 4.48 3.98 -16.66
N MET A 50 4.64 4.25 -15.37
CA MET A 50 3.55 4.61 -14.48
C MET A 50 3.92 5.86 -13.68
N THR A 51 2.90 6.59 -13.24
CA THR A 51 3.07 7.75 -12.37
C THR A 51 2.91 7.31 -10.92
N LEU A 52 3.86 7.74 -10.09
CA LEU A 52 3.81 7.56 -8.64
C LEU A 52 3.74 8.93 -7.97
N GLY A 53 2.96 9.03 -6.90
CA GLY A 53 2.83 10.24 -6.10
C GLY A 53 2.99 9.96 -4.63
N LEU A 54 3.64 10.85 -3.89
CA LEU A 54 3.67 10.81 -2.44
C LEU A 54 2.65 11.78 -1.87
N ARG A 55 1.72 11.29 -1.05
CA ARG A 55 0.76 12.11 -0.33
C ARG A 55 1.20 12.25 1.11
N PHE A 56 1.52 13.48 1.50
CA PHE A 56 1.87 13.80 2.86
C PHE A 56 0.65 14.32 3.63
N ARG A 57 0.44 13.79 4.84
CA ARG A 57 -0.65 14.17 5.75
C ARG A 57 -0.04 14.62 7.09
N PRO A 58 0.42 15.88 7.19
CA PRO A 58 0.90 16.44 8.45
C PRO A 58 -0.25 16.68 9.43
N VAL A 59 0.01 16.52 10.72
CA VAL A 59 -0.91 16.94 11.79
C VAL A 59 -0.96 18.47 11.89
N PRO A 60 -2.01 19.07 12.51
CA PRO A 60 -2.12 20.52 12.61
C PRO A 60 -0.86 21.19 13.20
N GLY A 61 -0.44 22.31 12.61
CA GLY A 61 0.75 23.07 13.01
C GLY A 61 2.07 22.50 12.48
N TRP A 62 2.06 21.35 11.80
CA TRP A 62 3.24 20.81 11.14
C TRP A 62 3.24 21.11 9.65
N HIS A 63 4.42 21.43 9.15
CA HIS A 63 4.66 21.75 7.75
C HIS A 63 5.78 20.88 7.21
N ILE A 64 5.78 20.70 5.89
CA ILE A 64 6.83 20.01 5.16
C ILE A 64 7.51 21.04 4.29
N TYR A 65 8.82 20.93 4.20
CA TYR A 65 9.61 21.82 3.37
C TYR A 65 9.35 21.58 1.89
N TRP A 66 9.32 22.68 1.14
CA TRP A 66 9.37 22.63 -0.31
C TRP A 66 10.80 22.31 -0.78
N GLU A 67 10.95 21.98 -2.06
CA GLU A 67 12.22 21.67 -2.73
C GLU A 67 13.28 22.77 -2.53
N ASN A 68 12.84 24.03 -2.42
CA ASN A 68 13.71 25.14 -2.05
C ASN A 68 13.40 25.63 -0.62
N PRO A 69 13.97 25.01 0.43
CA PRO A 69 13.68 25.35 1.82
C PRO A 69 14.44 26.58 2.34
N GLY A 70 15.35 27.15 1.55
CA GLY A 70 16.37 28.08 2.07
C GLY A 70 17.32 27.40 3.06
N ASP A 71 17.88 28.17 3.99
CA ASP A 71 18.95 27.69 4.89
C ASP A 71 18.46 26.86 6.08
N SER A 72 17.15 26.67 6.26
CA SER A 72 16.56 26.16 7.51
C SER A 72 15.84 24.81 7.41
N GLY A 73 15.84 24.16 6.23
CA GLY A 73 15.08 22.93 6.02
C GLY A 73 15.77 21.89 5.16
N LEU A 74 15.27 20.65 5.26
CA LEU A 74 15.63 19.56 4.37
C LEU A 74 14.42 19.22 3.51
N PRO A 75 14.52 19.29 2.16
CA PRO A 75 13.41 18.93 1.31
C PRO A 75 13.18 17.41 1.36
N PRO A 76 11.96 16.93 1.06
CA PRO A 76 11.71 15.51 0.89
C PRO A 76 12.60 14.92 -0.21
N SER A 77 13.13 13.72 0.02
CA SER A 77 13.91 12.97 -0.98
C SER A 77 13.31 11.58 -1.18
N VAL A 78 13.54 11.02 -2.38
CA VAL A 78 13.08 9.68 -2.75
C VAL A 78 14.24 8.90 -3.33
N THR A 79 14.51 7.73 -2.76
CA THR A 79 15.50 6.79 -3.29
C THR A 79 14.78 5.57 -3.82
N TRP A 80 14.95 5.29 -5.11
CA TRP A 80 14.40 4.11 -5.75
C TRP A 80 15.41 2.97 -5.73
N LYS A 81 14.94 1.77 -5.40
CA LYS A 81 15.67 0.52 -5.57
C LYS A 81 14.85 -0.36 -6.50
N LEU A 82 15.37 -0.58 -7.71
CA LEU A 82 14.78 -1.43 -8.75
C LEU A 82 15.40 -2.82 -8.74
#